data_AF-A0A3P7KVU7-F1
#
_entry.id   AF-A0A3P7KVU7-F1
#
_cell.length_a   1.000
_cell.length_b   1.000
_cell.length_c   1.000
_cell.angle_alpha   90.00
_cell.angle_beta   90.00
_cell.angle_gamma   90.00
#
_symmetry.space_group_name_H-M   'P 1'
#
loop_
_entity.id
_entity.type
_entity.pdbx_description
1 polymer ?
#
loop_
_entity_poly.entity_id
_entity_poly.type
_entity_poly.pdbx_seq_one_letter_code
_entity_poly.pdbx_strand_id
1 'polypeptide(L)'
;MTILYSLQAIMMTEEYMYLDCIPLYGLNGIERNHFQEPKITRCLLVGDFFNFGANETAYDQEKDFLSELAYNLYEKAHVSSLGLWLYGHTLSFTNLNDSIKNMRQSPIDFLEDVFNVQYQAVEKPLDTADAILQLNKLVDVENRINCIAFISAL
;
A
#
# COMPACT_ATOMS: atom_id res chain seq x y z
N MET A 1 13.07 -16.68 -19.27
CA MET A 1 13.76 -15.45 -18.89
C MET A 1 13.09 -14.97 -17.61
N THR A 2 13.70 -15.28 -16.47
CA THR A 2 13.11 -15.08 -15.13
C THR A 2 13.55 -13.71 -14.64
N ILE A 3 12.64 -12.75 -14.54
CA ILE A 3 12.93 -11.46 -13.93
C ILE A 3 12.58 -11.59 -12.45
N LEU A 4 13.62 -11.70 -11.60
CA LEU A 4 13.51 -11.50 -10.16
C LEU A 4 13.30 -10.00 -9.92
N TYR A 5 12.13 -9.61 -9.42
CA TYR A 5 11.97 -8.29 -8.80
C TYR A 5 12.26 -8.44 -7.31
N SER A 6 13.28 -7.74 -6.83
CA SER A 6 13.57 -7.59 -5.41
C SER A 6 12.53 -6.65 -4.80
N LEU A 7 11.67 -7.17 -3.93
CA LEU A 7 10.81 -6.40 -3.05
C LEU A 7 11.71 -5.56 -2.12
N GLN A 8 11.92 -4.28 -2.42
CA GLN A 8 12.41 -3.35 -1.41
C GLN A 8 11.21 -2.97 -0.54
N ALA A 9 11.05 -3.68 0.58
CA ALA A 9 10.19 -3.23 1.67
C ALA A 9 10.78 -1.91 2.19
N ILE A 10 10.10 -0.79 1.92
CA ILE A 10 10.44 0.50 2.53
C ILE A 10 9.85 0.45 3.94
N MET A 11 10.63 -0.01 4.91
CA MET A 11 10.35 0.26 6.32
C MET A 11 10.51 1.76 6.55
N MET A 12 9.40 2.47 6.68
CA MET A 12 9.42 3.88 7.09
C MET A 12 9.39 3.96 8.61
N THR A 13 10.57 3.99 9.24
CA THR A 13 10.72 4.42 10.63
C THR A 13 10.65 5.95 10.72
N GLU A 14 9.99 6.46 11.76
CA GLU A 14 9.46 7.82 11.99
C GLU A 14 10.36 9.06 11.74
N GLU A 15 11.63 8.94 11.34
CA GLU A 15 12.54 10.10 11.22
C GLU A 15 12.81 10.61 9.81
N TYR A 16 12.34 9.92 8.76
CA TYR A 16 12.53 10.37 7.37
C TYR A 16 11.25 10.20 6.56
N MET A 17 10.26 11.04 6.84
CA MET A 17 9.15 11.31 5.91
C MET A 17 9.67 12.16 4.72
N TYR A 18 10.66 11.64 4.01
CA TYR A 18 11.03 12.08 2.66
C TYR A 18 10.60 10.95 1.74
N LEU A 19 9.38 11.07 1.24
CA LEU A 19 8.73 10.15 0.31
C LEU A 19 9.49 10.16 -1.02
N ASP A 20 10.61 9.44 -1.09
CA ASP A 20 11.07 8.90 -2.36
C ASP A 20 10.17 7.69 -2.67
N CYS A 21 8.99 7.97 -3.22
CA CYS A 21 8.33 7.03 -4.11
C CYS A 21 9.29 6.79 -5.28
N ILE A 22 10.27 5.90 -5.12
CA ILE A 22 11.28 5.63 -6.14
C ILE A 22 10.53 5.18 -7.41
N PRO A 23 10.61 5.95 -8.50
CA PRO A 23 10.05 5.52 -9.77
C PRO A 23 10.78 4.23 -10.18
N LEU A 24 10.05 3.18 -10.56
CA LEU A 24 10.62 1.88 -11.00
C LEU A 24 11.51 1.92 -12.27
N TYR A 25 11.97 3.10 -12.70
CA TYR A 25 12.90 3.25 -13.82
C TYR A 25 14.01 4.23 -13.45
N GLY A 26 15.20 3.71 -13.14
CA GLY A 26 16.34 4.56 -12.79
C GLY A 26 17.64 3.84 -12.46
N LEU A 27 17.94 2.68 -13.06
CA LEU A 27 19.27 2.05 -12.99
C LEU A 27 19.91 1.92 -14.37
N ASN A 28 19.79 2.92 -15.22
CA ASN A 28 20.70 3.10 -16.35
C ASN A 28 20.92 4.60 -16.53
N GLY A 29 22.15 5.03 -16.32
CA GLY A 29 22.54 6.42 -16.45
C GLY A 29 22.37 6.93 -17.88
N ILE A 30 22.23 8.27 -17.94
CA ILE A 30 22.51 9.21 -19.04
C ILE A 30 21.28 10.06 -19.43
N GLU A 31 21.56 11.37 -19.34
CA GLU A 31 20.95 12.56 -19.95
C GLU A 31 19.70 13.25 -19.36
N ARG A 32 19.99 14.42 -18.78
CA ARG A 32 19.08 15.52 -18.47
C ARG A 32 18.69 16.24 -19.77
N ASN A 33 17.40 16.24 -20.11
CA ASN A 33 16.61 17.33 -20.71
C ASN A 33 15.28 16.79 -21.25
N HIS A 34 14.44 16.30 -20.35
CA HIS A 34 13.01 16.19 -20.59
C HIS A 34 12.32 16.92 -19.44
N PHE A 35 11.48 17.91 -19.75
CA PHE A 35 10.43 18.33 -18.83
C PHE A 35 9.56 17.08 -18.63
N GLN A 36 9.86 16.31 -17.58
CA GLN A 36 9.10 15.14 -17.22
C GLN A 36 7.77 15.68 -16.71
N GLU A 37 6.72 15.55 -17.52
CA GLU A 37 5.35 15.79 -17.07
C GLU A 37 5.16 15.15 -15.69
N PRO A 38 4.57 15.86 -14.71
CA PRO A 38 4.42 15.33 -13.36
C PRO A 38 3.72 13.97 -13.42
N LYS A 39 4.44 12.93 -13.01
CA LYS A 39 3.94 11.56 -13.06
C LYS A 39 2.77 11.45 -12.08
N ILE A 40 1.59 11.14 -12.59
CA ILE A 40 0.40 10.87 -11.76
C ILE A 40 0.67 9.64 -10.90
N THR A 41 0.94 9.85 -9.62
CA THR A 41 1.24 8.80 -8.64
C THR A 41 -0.04 8.15 -8.13
N ARG A 42 -0.06 6.82 -8.12
CA ARG A 42 -1.21 5.97 -7.75
C ARG A 42 -0.67 4.79 -6.95
N CYS A 43 -0.93 4.79 -5.65
CA CYS A 43 -0.31 3.85 -4.72
C CYS A 43 -1.32 2.82 -4.20
N LEU A 44 -0.87 1.57 -4.06
CA LEU A 44 -1.56 0.57 -3.25
C LEU A 44 -0.96 0.59 -1.84
N LEU A 45 -1.79 0.87 -0.83
CA LEU A 45 -1.44 0.64 0.58
C LEU A 45 -1.79 -0.79 0.96
N VAL A 46 -0.82 -1.51 1.52
CA VAL A 46 -0.97 -2.89 1.97
C VAL A 46 -0.76 -2.93 3.48
N GLY A 47 -1.81 -3.33 4.23
CA GLY A 47 -1.78 -3.39 5.69
C GLY A 47 -1.78 -4.82 6.23
N ASP A 48 -0.95 -5.05 7.25
CA ASP A 48 -0.79 -6.32 7.96
C ASP A 48 -1.67 -6.37 9.20
N PHE A 49 -2.74 -7.13 9.14
CA PHE A 49 -3.59 -7.45 10.29
C PHE A 49 -3.47 -8.93 10.70
N PHE A 50 -2.42 -9.62 10.25
CA PHE A 50 -2.16 -11.01 10.64
C PHE A 50 -1.43 -11.04 11.99
N ASN A 51 -0.36 -10.26 12.11
CA ASN A 51 0.51 -10.28 13.30
C ASN A 51 -0.16 -9.74 14.57
N PHE A 52 -1.24 -8.96 14.44
CA PHE A 52 -2.02 -8.49 15.59
C PHE A 52 -2.91 -9.56 16.23
N GLY A 53 -3.21 -10.66 15.54
CA GLY A 53 -4.15 -11.67 16.03
C GLY A 53 -5.50 -11.05 16.43
N ALA A 54 -5.93 -11.27 17.67
CA ALA A 54 -7.17 -10.70 18.22
C ALA A 54 -6.98 -9.38 19.00
N ASN A 55 -5.84 -8.71 18.85
CA ASN A 55 -5.55 -7.47 19.56
C ASN A 55 -6.23 -6.27 18.90
N GLU A 56 -7.51 -6.03 19.22
CA GLU A 56 -8.30 -4.92 18.65
C GLU A 56 -7.67 -3.53 18.90
N THR A 57 -6.96 -3.33 20.01
CA THR A 57 -6.23 -2.07 20.25
C THR A 57 -5.15 -1.82 19.21
N ALA A 58 -4.45 -2.87 18.76
CA ALA A 58 -3.45 -2.73 17.69
C ALA A 58 -4.10 -2.42 16.34
N TYR A 59 -5.34 -2.87 16.11
CA TYR A 59 -6.09 -2.49 14.91
C TYR A 59 -6.42 -0.99 14.92
N ASP A 60 -6.83 -0.45 16.06
CA ASP A 60 -7.10 0.98 16.19
C ASP A 60 -5.83 1.81 15.93
N GLN A 61 -4.69 1.38 16.46
CA GLN A 61 -3.39 2.03 16.21
C GLN A 61 -2.99 1.96 14.74
N GLU A 62 -3.15 0.82 14.08
CA GLU A 62 -2.84 0.66 12.65
C GLU A 62 -3.77 1.52 11.77
N LYS A 63 -5.06 1.62 12.12
CA LYS A 63 -5.99 2.52 11.42
C LYS A 63 -5.59 3.98 11.54
N ASP A 64 -5.17 4.42 12.73
CA ASP A 64 -4.68 5.78 12.93
C ASP A 64 -3.41 6.03 12.09
N PHE A 65 -2.48 5.07 12.08
CA PHE A 65 -1.27 5.14 11.25
C PHE A 65 -1.59 5.19 9.75
N LEU A 66 -2.43 4.28 9.25
CA LEU A 66 -2.87 4.26 7.84
C LEU A 66 -3.57 5.56 7.45
N SER A 67 -4.34 6.15 8.36
CA SER A 67 -5.04 7.42 8.15
C SER A 67 -4.06 8.59 8.02
N GLU A 68 -3.07 8.67 8.91
CA GLU A 68 -2.04 9.70 8.85
C GLU A 68 -1.17 9.55 7.60
N LEU A 69 -0.77 8.32 7.26
CA LEU A 69 -0.02 8.03 6.05
C LEU A 69 -0.80 8.44 4.80
N ALA A 70 -2.09 8.08 4.71
CA ALA A 70 -2.95 8.45 3.59
C ALA A 70 -3.07 9.97 3.44
N TYR A 71 -3.31 10.68 4.55
CA TYR A 71 -3.36 12.14 4.55
C TYR A 71 -2.05 12.75 4.02
N ASN A 72 -0.90 12.26 4.50
CA ASN A 72 0.41 12.71 4.04
C ASN A 72 0.63 12.43 2.54
N LEU A 73 0.18 11.27 2.05
CA LEU A 73 0.30 10.91 0.64
C LEU A 73 -0.54 11.85 -0.26
N TYR A 74 -1.77 12.16 0.13
CA TYR A 74 -2.61 13.09 -0.64
C TYR A 74 -2.10 14.52 -0.57
N GLU A 75 -1.85 15.05 0.63
CA GLU A 75 -1.57 16.48 0.82
C GLU A 75 -0.13 16.88 0.51
N LYS A 76 0.84 16.02 0.84
CA LYS A 76 2.28 16.35 0.70
C LYS A 76 2.90 15.72 -0.53
N ALA A 77 2.56 14.47 -0.84
CA ALA A 77 3.10 13.77 -2.00
C ALA A 77 2.22 13.88 -3.25
N HIS A 78 1.04 14.51 -3.14
CA HIS A 78 0.10 14.73 -4.24
C HIS A 78 -0.23 13.44 -5.01
N VAL A 79 -0.41 12.32 -4.30
CA VAL A 79 -0.92 11.10 -4.94
C VAL A 79 -2.34 11.36 -5.45
N SER A 80 -2.63 10.84 -6.64
CA SER A 80 -3.94 11.04 -7.28
C SER A 80 -5.00 10.05 -6.79
N SER A 81 -4.57 8.86 -6.34
CA SER A 81 -5.46 7.88 -5.74
C SER A 81 -4.70 6.84 -4.92
N LEU A 82 -5.41 6.28 -3.93
CA LEU A 82 -4.94 5.20 -3.07
C LEU A 82 -5.86 3.99 -3.15
N GLY A 83 -5.29 2.81 -3.37
CA GLY A 83 -5.94 1.54 -3.13
C GLY A 83 -5.62 1.05 -1.71
N LEU A 84 -6.54 0.29 -1.11
CA LEU A 84 -6.34 -0.32 0.21
C LEU A 84 -6.50 -1.83 0.08
N TRP A 85 -5.46 -2.59 0.40
CA TRP A 85 -5.53 -4.05 0.49
C TRP A 85 -5.04 -4.51 1.85
N LEU A 86 -5.84 -5.32 2.54
CA LEU A 86 -5.56 -5.76 3.89
C LEU A 86 -5.52 -7.28 3.93
N TYR A 87 -4.57 -7.83 4.69
CA TYR A 87 -4.46 -9.25 4.92
C TYR A 87 -4.45 -9.56 6.41
N GLY A 88 -4.69 -10.83 6.78
CA GLY A 88 -4.77 -11.26 8.17
C GLY A 88 -6.19 -11.46 8.69
N HIS A 89 -6.44 -11.07 9.94
CA HIS A 89 -7.71 -11.31 10.64
C HIS A 89 -8.72 -10.18 10.41
N THR A 90 -9.12 -9.98 9.15
CA THR A 90 -10.18 -9.04 8.76
C THR A 90 -10.92 -9.54 7.52
N LEU A 91 -12.16 -9.07 7.30
CA LEU A 91 -12.89 -9.29 6.04
C LEU A 91 -12.90 -8.06 5.13
N SER A 92 -12.45 -6.91 5.63
CA SER A 92 -12.41 -5.66 4.89
C SER A 92 -11.24 -5.67 3.90
N PHE A 93 -11.50 -5.26 2.65
CA PHE A 93 -10.46 -5.02 1.63
C PHE A 93 -9.49 -6.20 1.39
N THR A 94 -9.99 -7.44 1.47
CA THR A 94 -9.15 -8.66 1.36
C THR A 94 -8.83 -9.09 -0.08
N ASN A 95 -9.51 -8.53 -1.08
CA ASN A 95 -9.30 -8.86 -2.49
C ASN A 95 -8.38 -7.85 -3.18
N LEU A 96 -7.16 -8.28 -3.48
CA LEU A 96 -6.12 -7.44 -4.12
C LEU A 96 -6.58 -6.79 -5.43
N ASN A 97 -7.32 -7.52 -6.28
CA ASN A 97 -7.77 -6.96 -7.56
C ASN A 97 -8.86 -5.90 -7.37
N ASP A 98 -9.75 -6.12 -6.40
CA ASP A 98 -10.81 -5.15 -6.11
C ASP A 98 -10.23 -3.89 -5.44
N SER A 99 -9.20 -4.02 -4.61
CA SER A 99 -8.44 -2.91 -4.03
C SER A 99 -7.78 -2.02 -5.08
N ILE A 100 -7.33 -2.60 -6.19
CA ILE A 100 -6.72 -1.87 -7.32
C ILE A 100 -7.78 -1.27 -8.24
N LYS A 101 -8.94 -1.92 -8.40
CA LYS A 101 -10.04 -1.40 -9.22
C LYS A 101 -10.78 -0.24 -8.56
N ASN A 102 -10.90 -0.29 -7.24
CA ASN A 102 -11.72 0.64 -6.45
C ASN A 102 -10.86 1.64 -5.67
N MET A 103 -9.77 2.14 -6.27
CA MET A 103 -8.92 3.14 -5.64
C MET A 103 -9.70 4.43 -5.37
N ARG A 104 -9.49 5.02 -4.20
CA ARG A 104 -10.11 6.29 -3.81
C ARG A 104 -9.28 7.44 -4.34
N GLN A 105 -9.94 8.48 -4.84
CA GLN A 105 -9.32 9.77 -5.16
C GLN A 105 -9.55 10.80 -4.04
N SER A 106 -10.59 10.57 -3.24
CA SER A 106 -10.96 11.40 -2.09
C SER A 106 -10.23 10.92 -0.85
N PRO A 107 -9.49 11.80 -0.14
CA PRO A 107 -8.93 11.48 1.16
C PRO A 107 -10.01 11.05 2.15
N ILE A 108 -11.18 11.70 2.13
CA ILE A 108 -12.29 11.42 3.05
C ILE A 108 -12.80 9.99 2.84
N ASP A 109 -13.06 9.60 1.59
CA ASP A 109 -13.57 8.25 1.26
C ASP A 109 -12.55 7.18 1.65
N PHE A 110 -11.25 7.47 1.50
CA PHE A 110 -10.19 6.55 1.92
C PHE A 110 -10.14 6.40 3.45
N LEU A 111 -10.28 7.50 4.18
CA LEU A 111 -10.33 7.45 5.65
C LEU A 111 -11.56 6.68 6.14
N GLU A 112 -12.73 6.86 5.52
CA GLU A 112 -13.92 6.07 5.83
C GLU A 112 -13.68 4.57 5.61
N ASP A 113 -13.01 4.18 4.52
CA ASP A 113 -12.62 2.80 4.26
C ASP A 113 -11.73 2.25 5.40
N VAL A 114 -10.70 3.01 5.83
CA VAL A 114 -9.79 2.62 6.92
C VAL A 114 -10.51 2.50 8.27
N PHE A 115 -11.36 3.47 8.64
CA PHE A 115 -12.04 3.46 9.94
C PHE A 115 -13.07 2.32 10.07
N ASN A 116 -13.58 1.80 8.95
CA ASN A 116 -14.49 0.66 8.91
C ASN A 116 -13.78 -0.71 9.02
N VAL A 117 -12.44 -0.73 9.11
CA VAL A 117 -11.69 -1.97 9.34
C VAL A 117 -11.88 -2.45 10.77
N GLN A 118 -12.17 -3.75 10.90
CA GLN A 118 -12.42 -4.40 12.18
C GLN A 118 -11.69 -5.74 12.24
N TYR A 119 -11.33 -6.14 13.46
CA TYR A 119 -10.94 -7.51 13.75
C TYR A 119 -12.10 -8.45 13.44
N GLN A 120 -11.81 -9.52 12.71
CA GLN A 120 -12.73 -10.64 12.55
C GLN A 120 -11.96 -11.95 12.65
N ALA A 121 -12.53 -12.91 13.37
CA ALA A 121 -11.96 -14.25 13.48
C ALA A 121 -12.08 -14.98 12.14
N VAL A 122 -11.01 -14.92 11.34
CA VAL A 122 -10.84 -15.68 10.10
C VAL A 122 -10.17 -17.02 10.43
N GLU A 123 -10.73 -18.13 9.94
CA GLU A 123 -10.21 -19.50 10.21
C GLU A 123 -8.80 -19.70 9.63
N LYS A 124 -8.58 -19.17 8.43
CA LYS A 124 -7.30 -19.24 7.69
C LYS A 124 -6.96 -17.85 7.16
N PRO A 125 -6.52 -16.95 8.04
CA PRO A 125 -6.10 -15.62 7.62
C PRO A 125 -4.90 -15.74 6.67
N LEU A 126 -4.80 -14.83 5.71
CA LEU A 126 -3.62 -14.73 4.87
C LEU A 126 -2.45 -14.24 5.73
N ASP A 127 -1.30 -14.94 5.70
CA ASP A 127 -0.10 -14.50 6.40
C ASP A 127 0.77 -13.57 5.55
N THR A 128 1.78 -12.95 6.16
CA THR A 128 2.69 -12.02 5.50
C THR A 128 3.43 -12.64 4.31
N ALA A 129 3.85 -13.91 4.41
CA ALA A 129 4.61 -14.58 3.35
C ALA A 129 3.72 -14.81 2.13
N ASP A 130 2.51 -15.31 2.33
CA ASP A 130 1.54 -15.52 1.26
C ASP A 130 1.05 -14.18 0.67
N ALA A 131 0.92 -13.13 1.48
CA ALA A 131 0.59 -11.80 0.98
C ALA A 131 1.65 -11.28 -0.01
N ILE A 132 2.94 -11.41 0.35
CA ILE A 132 4.06 -11.07 -0.54
C ILE A 132 4.04 -11.93 -1.81
N LEU A 133 3.72 -13.22 -1.70
CA LEU A 133 3.60 -14.10 -2.87
C LEU A 133 2.46 -13.66 -3.81
N GLN A 134 1.37 -13.13 -3.29
CA GLN A 134 0.29 -12.58 -4.12
C GLN A 134 0.72 -11.28 -4.82
N LEU A 135 1.38 -10.36 -4.11
CA LEU A 135 1.91 -9.13 -4.69
C LEU A 135 2.94 -9.41 -5.79
N ASN A 136 3.82 -10.38 -5.59
CA ASN A 136 4.81 -10.77 -6.60
C ASN A 136 4.20 -11.37 -7.87
N LYS A 137 2.95 -11.86 -7.79
CA LYS A 137 2.19 -12.39 -8.93
C LYS A 137 1.26 -11.35 -9.55
N LEU A 138 1.19 -10.15 -8.97
CA LEU A 138 0.31 -9.09 -9.46
C LEU A 138 0.75 -8.65 -10.86
N VAL A 139 -0.16 -8.76 -11.81
CA VAL A 139 -0.01 -8.22 -13.17
C VAL A 139 -1.11 -7.21 -13.39
N ASP A 140 -0.77 -5.93 -13.30
CA ASP A 140 -1.72 -4.84 -13.51
C ASP A 140 -1.64 -4.31 -14.94
N VAL A 141 -2.30 -5.01 -15.86
CA VAL A 141 -2.27 -4.72 -17.32
C VAL A 141 -2.78 -3.31 -17.63
N GLU A 142 -3.68 -2.79 -16.80
CA GLU A 142 -4.26 -1.45 -16.95
C GLU A 142 -3.36 -0.34 -16.36
N ASN A 143 -2.20 -0.70 -15.76
CA ASN A 143 -1.25 0.22 -15.15
C ASN A 143 -1.93 1.21 -14.20
N ARG A 144 -2.87 0.72 -13.39
CA ARG A 144 -3.67 1.40 -12.36
C ARG A 144 -2.82 1.82 -11.16
N ILE A 145 -1.81 1.04 -10.81
CA ILE A 145 -0.86 1.40 -9.74
C ILE A 145 0.56 1.55 -10.28
N ASN A 146 1.33 2.44 -9.68
CA ASN A 146 2.76 2.62 -9.99
C ASN A 146 3.63 2.78 -8.74
N CYS A 147 3.05 2.44 -7.59
CA CYS A 147 3.60 2.59 -6.26
C CYS A 147 2.91 1.57 -5.33
N ILE A 148 3.67 0.95 -4.42
CA ILE A 148 3.16 0.06 -3.37
C ILE A 148 3.84 0.48 -2.07
N ALA A 149 3.06 0.71 -1.02
CA ALA A 149 3.58 0.82 0.33
C ALA A 149 3.08 -0.38 1.13
N PHE A 150 4.03 -1.20 1.57
CA PHE A 150 3.76 -2.42 2.34
C PHE A 150 4.08 -2.18 3.79
N ILE A 151 3.06 -2.25 4.64
CA ILE A 151 3.15 -1.98 6.07
C ILE A 151 3.04 -3.32 6.76
N SER A 152 4.12 -3.71 7.43
CA SER A 152 4.19 -4.95 8.19
C SER A 152 4.15 -4.61 9.66
N ALA A 153 3.25 -5.26 10.38
CA ALA A 153 3.26 -5.23 11.83
C ALA A 153 4.39 -6.15 12.34
N LEU A 154 5.01 -5.77 13.46
CA LEU A 154 6.06 -6.53 14.15
C LEU A 154 5.55 -7.07 15.49
#